data_AF-A0A1U7S6I5-F1
#
_entry.id   AF-A0A1U7S6I5-F1
#
_cell.length_a   1.000
_cell.length_b   1.000
_cell.length_c   1.000
_cell.angle_alpha   90.00
_cell.angle_beta   90.00
_cell.angle_gamma   90.00
#
_symmetry.space_group_name_H-M   'P 1'
#
loop_
_entity.id
_entity.type
_entity.pdbx_description
1 polymer ?
#
loop_
_entity_poly.entity_id
_entity_poly.type
_entity_poly.pdbx_seq_one_letter_code
_entity_poly.pdbx_strand_id
1 'polypeptide(L)'
;MGQPGQAAPHFQRAVELLAAAQLPLEALRCLGELASCLLLGHDHDGALAVLTQAQLLAQAGPSPPSGAFLEVLVHCEVSRVLLLLLLQPPPPKLLPEHARTLEKYCWEAFESGAGVGAGQLPQAAYLPPGLFLLLQSAVMACQEKDLEALKVLQAELWPLLSPEQNHLLHLVLQEMISPSGQGV
;
A
#
# COMPACT_ATOMS: atom_id res chain seq x y z
N MET A 1 -10.48 -23.86 10.71
CA MET A 1 -10.82 -22.43 10.49
C MET A 1 -9.79 -21.61 11.27
N GLY A 2 -8.76 -21.07 10.62
CA GLY A 2 -7.64 -20.40 11.30
C GLY A 2 -6.24 -20.68 10.74
N GLN A 3 -6.11 -21.16 9.51
CA GLN A 3 -4.83 -21.40 8.85
C GLN A 3 -4.71 -20.47 7.63
N PRO A 4 -4.34 -19.19 7.81
CA PRO A 4 -4.26 -18.22 6.71
C PRO A 4 -3.28 -18.68 5.62
N GLY A 5 -2.19 -19.35 6.00
CA GLY A 5 -1.21 -19.89 5.05
C GLY A 5 -1.76 -20.99 4.13
N GLN A 6 -2.79 -21.74 4.54
CA GLN A 6 -3.44 -22.72 3.66
C GLN A 6 -4.51 -22.08 2.77
N ALA A 7 -5.08 -20.95 3.18
CA ALA A 7 -6.10 -20.23 2.42
C ALA A 7 -5.50 -19.44 1.25
N ALA A 8 -4.28 -18.92 1.39
CA ALA A 8 -3.57 -18.16 0.36
C ALA A 8 -3.55 -18.82 -1.04
N PRO A 9 -3.13 -20.09 -1.22
CA PRO A 9 -3.13 -20.73 -2.53
C PRO A 9 -4.53 -20.91 -3.11
N HIS A 10 -5.55 -21.10 -2.26
CA HIS A 10 -6.94 -21.19 -2.71
C HIS A 10 -7.45 -19.86 -3.24
N PHE A 11 -7.11 -18.74 -2.59
CA PHE A 11 -7.46 -17.40 -3.08
C PHE A 11 -6.73 -17.06 -4.37
N GLN A 12 -5.44 -17.39 -4.49
CA GLN A 12 -4.69 -17.19 -5.72
C GLN A 12 -5.33 -17.94 -6.90
N ARG A 13 -5.73 -19.20 -6.67
CA ARG A 13 -6.44 -19.98 -7.68
C ARG A 13 -7.81 -19.40 -8.01
N ALA A 14 -8.54 -18.87 -7.02
CA ALA A 14 -9.82 -18.20 -7.25
C ALA A 14 -9.65 -16.95 -8.13
N VAL A 15 -8.61 -16.14 -7.91
CA VAL A 15 -8.30 -14.97 -8.73
C VAL A 15 -8.06 -15.35 -10.19
N GLU A 16 -7.31 -16.42 -10.46
CA GLU A 16 -7.08 -16.91 -11.83
C GLU A 16 -8.39 -17.29 -12.54
N LEU A 17 -9.29 -17.98 -11.83
CA LEU A 17 -10.58 -18.39 -12.36
C LEU A 17 -11.51 -17.20 -12.59
N LEU A 18 -11.52 -16.23 -11.66
CA LEU A 18 -12.34 -15.02 -11.76
C LEU A 18 -11.84 -14.07 -12.85
N ALA A 19 -10.52 -14.00 -13.05
CA ALA A 19 -9.91 -13.30 -14.17
C ALA A 19 -10.35 -13.93 -15.51
N ALA A 20 -10.35 -15.26 -15.61
CA ALA A 20 -10.88 -15.97 -16.78
C ALA A 20 -12.39 -15.73 -16.98
N ALA A 21 -13.14 -15.57 -15.90
CA ALA A 21 -14.58 -15.28 -15.92
C ALA A 21 -14.92 -13.78 -16.14
N GLN A 22 -13.94 -12.90 -16.28
CA GLN A 22 -14.11 -11.45 -16.45
C GLN A 22 -14.91 -10.77 -15.32
N LEU A 23 -14.71 -11.21 -14.07
CA LEU A 23 -15.34 -10.65 -12.87
C LEU A 23 -14.30 -9.87 -12.04
N PRO A 24 -13.91 -8.65 -12.45
CA PRO A 24 -12.79 -7.92 -11.84
C PRO A 24 -13.03 -7.55 -10.39
N LEU A 25 -14.28 -7.22 -10.01
CA LEU A 25 -14.58 -6.82 -8.63
C LEU A 25 -14.45 -7.99 -7.64
N GLU A 26 -14.88 -9.18 -8.03
CA GLU A 26 -14.73 -10.38 -7.21
C GLU A 26 -13.26 -10.79 -7.09
N ALA A 27 -12.51 -10.68 -8.20
CA ALA A 27 -11.07 -10.90 -8.19
C ALA A 27 -10.35 -9.91 -7.24
N LEU A 28 -10.73 -8.63 -7.23
CA LEU A 28 -10.19 -7.63 -6.28
C LEU A 28 -10.50 -8.00 -4.82
N ARG A 29 -11.71 -8.49 -4.53
CA ARG A 29 -12.05 -8.96 -3.18
C ARG A 29 -11.17 -10.14 -2.76
N CYS A 30 -10.99 -11.12 -3.63
CA CYS A 30 -10.11 -12.26 -3.37
C CYS A 30 -8.64 -11.84 -3.20
N LEU A 31 -8.17 -10.86 -3.97
CA LEU A 31 -6.82 -10.28 -3.79
C LEU A 31 -6.69 -9.57 -2.44
N GLY A 32 -7.72 -8.87 -1.98
CA GLY A 32 -7.75 -8.27 -0.64
C GLY A 32 -7.65 -9.32 0.47
N GLU A 33 -8.46 -10.38 0.41
CA GLU A 33 -8.41 -11.49 1.38
C GLU A 33 -7.06 -12.22 1.35
N LEU A 34 -6.47 -12.39 0.15
CA LEU A 34 -5.14 -12.95 -0.01
C LEU A 34 -4.07 -12.07 0.64
N ALA A 35 -4.11 -10.75 0.41
CA ALA A 35 -3.19 -9.80 1.04
C ALA A 35 -3.29 -9.89 2.57
N SER A 36 -4.50 -9.90 3.14
CA SER A 36 -4.70 -10.07 4.59
C SER A 36 -4.11 -11.39 5.10
N CYS A 37 -4.28 -12.49 4.36
CA CYS A 37 -3.70 -13.79 4.73
C CYS A 37 -2.16 -13.75 4.74
N LEU A 38 -1.54 -13.08 3.76
CA LEU A 38 -0.08 -12.94 3.66
C LEU A 38 0.47 -12.05 4.78
N LEU A 39 -0.23 -10.97 5.11
CA LEU A 39 0.14 -10.10 6.23
C LEU A 39 0.07 -10.84 7.58
N LEU A 40 -0.97 -11.64 7.81
CA LEU A 40 -1.06 -12.51 8.98
C LEU A 40 0.03 -13.60 8.99
N GLY A 41 0.51 -14.00 7.81
CA GLY A 41 1.61 -14.94 7.64
C GLY A 41 3.00 -14.30 7.74
N HIS A 42 3.10 -13.00 8.01
CA HIS A 42 4.34 -12.21 7.97
C HIS A 42 5.07 -12.22 6.60
N ASP A 43 4.37 -12.59 5.52
CA ASP A 43 4.89 -12.51 4.16
C ASP A 43 4.58 -11.13 3.58
N HIS A 44 5.39 -10.15 4.00
CA HIS A 44 5.24 -8.75 3.63
C HIS A 44 5.57 -8.49 2.15
N ASP A 45 6.55 -9.19 1.58
CA ASP A 45 6.92 -9.11 0.16
C ASP A 45 5.79 -9.65 -0.74
N GLY A 46 5.24 -10.82 -0.39
CA GLY A 46 4.10 -11.41 -1.10
C GLY A 46 2.87 -10.50 -1.02
N ALA A 47 2.59 -9.94 0.15
CA ALA A 47 1.49 -8.99 0.32
C ALA A 47 1.66 -7.74 -0.56
N LEU A 48 2.88 -7.19 -0.64
CA LEU A 48 3.18 -6.05 -1.49
C LEU A 48 2.94 -6.35 -2.98
N ALA A 49 3.33 -7.54 -3.44
CA ALA A 49 3.09 -7.98 -4.81
C ALA A 49 1.58 -8.12 -5.12
N VAL A 50 0.81 -8.72 -4.22
CA VAL A 50 -0.64 -8.91 -4.37
C VAL A 50 -1.39 -7.57 -4.37
N LEU A 51 -1.03 -6.64 -3.47
CA LEU A 51 -1.62 -5.30 -3.44
C LEU A 51 -1.29 -4.49 -4.70
N THR A 52 -0.10 -4.72 -5.27
CA THR A 52 0.32 -4.10 -6.53
C THR A 52 -0.52 -4.62 -7.69
N GLN A 53 -0.72 -5.94 -7.77
CA GLN A 53 -1.63 -6.55 -8.73
C GLN A 53 -3.07 -6.04 -8.59
N ALA A 54 -3.57 -5.92 -7.37
CA ALA A 54 -4.92 -5.39 -7.09
C ALA A 54 -5.07 -3.94 -7.58
N GLN A 55 -4.06 -3.09 -7.35
CA GLN A 55 -4.08 -1.71 -7.84
C GLN A 55 -4.11 -1.64 -9.37
N LEU A 56 -3.31 -2.45 -10.08
CA LEU A 56 -3.32 -2.49 -11.55
C LEU A 56 -4.67 -2.95 -12.09
N LEU A 57 -5.27 -3.99 -11.48
CA LEU A 57 -6.58 -4.49 -11.87
C LEU A 57 -7.68 -3.44 -11.61
N ALA A 58 -7.60 -2.72 -10.48
CA ALA A 58 -8.56 -1.68 -10.15
C ALA A 58 -8.44 -0.45 -11.08
N GLN A 59 -7.22 -0.09 -11.49
CA GLN A 59 -6.97 0.99 -12.47
C GLN A 59 -7.45 0.62 -13.89
N ALA A 60 -7.43 -0.65 -14.25
CA ALA A 60 -7.98 -1.15 -15.52
C ALA A 60 -9.52 -1.15 -15.56
N GLY A 61 -10.17 -0.88 -14.42
CA GLY A 61 -11.62 -0.79 -14.29
C GLY A 61 -12.20 0.55 -14.80
N PRO A 62 -13.28 1.05 -14.18
CA PRO A 62 -13.93 2.28 -14.63
C PRO A 62 -13.01 3.50 -14.48
N SER A 63 -13.04 4.39 -15.47
CA SER A 63 -12.36 5.70 -15.45
C SER A 63 -13.40 6.82 -15.60
N PRO A 64 -13.59 7.69 -14.58
CA PRO A 64 -12.86 7.74 -13.32
C PRO A 64 -13.22 6.58 -12.36
N PRO A 65 -12.29 6.16 -11.47
CA PRO A 65 -12.57 5.12 -10.48
C PRO A 65 -13.68 5.57 -9.52
N SER A 66 -14.61 4.67 -9.22
CA SER A 66 -15.76 4.97 -8.35
C SER A 66 -16.21 3.73 -7.58
N GLY A 67 -16.92 3.96 -6.47
CA GLY A 67 -17.44 2.91 -5.60
C GLY A 67 -16.34 1.98 -5.07
N ALA A 68 -16.59 0.67 -5.12
CA ALA A 68 -15.68 -0.34 -4.59
C ALA A 68 -14.28 -0.33 -5.25
N PHE A 69 -14.18 0.07 -6.52
CA PHE A 69 -12.86 0.22 -7.17
C PHE A 69 -12.03 1.33 -6.51
N LEU A 70 -12.69 2.44 -6.16
CA LEU A 70 -12.03 3.55 -5.46
C LEU A 70 -11.58 3.14 -4.06
N GLU A 71 -12.43 2.42 -3.32
CA GLU A 71 -12.11 1.91 -1.99
C GLU A 71 -10.89 0.99 -2.01
N VAL A 72 -10.82 0.08 -3.00
CA VAL A 72 -9.67 -0.80 -3.18
C VAL A 72 -8.41 -0.01 -3.53
N LEU A 73 -8.49 1.00 -4.41
CA LEU A 73 -7.34 1.85 -4.74
C LEU A 73 -6.81 2.59 -3.52
N VAL A 74 -7.69 3.16 -2.69
CA VAL A 74 -7.29 3.83 -1.44
C VAL A 74 -6.65 2.84 -0.48
N HIS A 75 -7.27 1.68 -0.27
CA HIS A 75 -6.72 0.65 0.61
C HIS A 75 -5.34 0.17 0.15
N CYS A 76 -5.19 -0.14 -1.15
CA CYS A 76 -3.93 -0.59 -1.74
C CYS A 76 -2.83 0.48 -1.61
N GLU A 77 -3.12 1.74 -1.92
CA GLU A 77 -2.12 2.81 -1.85
C GLU A 77 -1.59 2.98 -0.43
N VAL A 78 -2.49 3.04 0.57
CA VAL A 78 -2.12 3.17 1.99
C VAL A 78 -1.30 1.97 2.46
N SER A 79 -1.78 0.75 2.22
CA SER A 79 -1.10 -0.47 2.67
C SER A 79 0.26 -0.65 1.99
N ARG A 80 0.39 -0.31 0.71
CA ARG A 80 1.67 -0.34 -0.02
C ARG A 80 2.67 0.65 0.53
N VAL A 81 2.27 1.89 0.84
CA VAL A 81 3.16 2.89 1.44
C VAL A 81 3.70 2.36 2.77
N LEU A 82 2.83 1.86 3.65
CA LEU A 82 3.25 1.32 4.95
C LEU A 82 4.17 0.10 4.81
N LEU A 83 3.89 -0.80 3.87
CA LEU A 83 4.77 -1.95 3.59
C LEU A 83 6.14 -1.54 3.05
N LEU A 84 6.21 -0.51 2.19
CA LEU A 84 7.48 0.00 1.68
C LEU A 84 8.31 0.67 2.78
N LEU A 85 7.66 1.35 3.73
CA LEU A 85 8.32 1.90 4.92
C LEU A 85 8.83 0.81 5.86
N LEU A 86 8.12 -0.32 5.96
CA LEU A 86 8.52 -1.47 6.77
C LEU A 86 9.68 -2.24 6.13
N LEU A 87 9.56 -2.58 4.84
CA LEU A 87 10.51 -3.44 4.13
C LEU A 87 11.81 -2.71 3.76
N GLN A 88 11.75 -1.39 3.56
CA GLN A 88 12.87 -0.57 3.07
C GLN A 88 13.73 -1.27 2.00
N PRO A 89 13.12 -1.74 0.89
CA PRO A 89 13.82 -2.60 -0.05
C PRO A 89 15.00 -1.86 -0.69
N PRO A 90 16.18 -2.49 -0.82
CA PRO A 90 17.34 -1.84 -1.40
C PRO A 90 17.07 -1.52 -2.89
N PRO A 91 17.69 -0.46 -3.46
CA PRO A 91 17.45 -0.02 -4.84
C PRO A 91 17.41 -1.13 -5.91
N PRO A 92 18.28 -2.17 -5.91
CA PRO A 92 18.22 -3.23 -6.92
C PRO A 92 17.00 -4.16 -6.82
N LYS A 93 16.35 -4.27 -5.66
CA LYS A 93 15.15 -5.09 -5.45
C LYS A 93 13.85 -4.30 -5.62
N LEU A 94 13.96 -2.99 -5.77
CA LEU A 94 12.83 -2.08 -5.78
C LEU A 94 12.21 -2.05 -7.18
N LEU A 95 11.03 -2.66 -7.33
CA LEU A 95 10.29 -2.62 -8.58
C LEU A 95 9.94 -1.17 -8.95
N PRO A 96 9.86 -0.84 -10.26
CA PRO A 96 9.59 0.53 -10.71
C PRO A 96 8.26 1.08 -10.19
N GLU A 97 7.27 0.21 -9.95
CA GLU A 97 5.97 0.61 -9.38
C GLU A 97 6.08 1.04 -7.91
N HIS A 98 7.02 0.44 -7.16
CA HIS A 98 7.29 0.80 -5.77
C HIS A 98 8.07 2.11 -5.70
N ALA A 99 9.06 2.32 -6.58
CA ALA A 99 9.77 3.59 -6.73
C ALA A 99 8.79 4.74 -6.97
N ARG A 100 7.93 4.57 -7.99
CA ARG A 100 6.90 5.56 -8.32
C ARG A 100 5.96 5.83 -7.15
N THR A 101 5.67 4.84 -6.31
CA THR A 101 4.82 5.06 -5.13
C THR A 101 5.52 5.97 -4.13
N LEU A 102 6.78 5.69 -3.79
CA LEU A 102 7.55 6.51 -2.83
C LEU A 102 7.86 7.91 -3.38
N GLU A 103 8.20 8.03 -4.66
CA GLU A 103 8.46 9.32 -5.32
C GLU A 103 7.31 10.32 -5.15
N LYS A 104 6.04 9.86 -5.13
CA LYS A 104 4.86 10.72 -4.88
C LYS A 104 4.89 11.41 -3.51
N TYR A 105 5.52 10.77 -2.53
CA TYR A 105 5.58 11.25 -1.14
C TYR A 105 6.92 11.93 -0.82
N CYS A 106 7.88 11.94 -1.74
CA CYS A 106 9.15 12.66 -1.60
C CYS A 106 9.00 14.16 -1.90
N TRP A 107 9.83 14.98 -1.23
CA TRP A 107 9.83 16.45 -1.33
C TRP A 107 9.96 17.01 -2.77
N GLU A 108 10.70 16.33 -3.66
CA GLU A 108 10.96 16.80 -5.03
C GLU A 108 9.70 16.86 -5.93
N ALA A 109 8.61 16.17 -5.56
CA ALA A 109 7.32 16.27 -6.24
C ALA A 109 6.64 17.63 -6.02
N PHE A 110 7.06 18.40 -5.01
CA PHE A 110 6.49 19.72 -4.68
C PHE A 110 7.07 20.85 -5.53
N GLU A 111 8.36 20.78 -5.91
CA GLU A 111 9.01 21.83 -6.70
C GLU A 111 8.66 21.76 -8.19
N SER A 112 8.35 20.56 -8.67
CA SER A 112 7.80 20.37 -10.01
C SER A 112 6.30 20.69 -10.00
N GLY A 113 5.98 21.99 -10.02
CA GLY A 113 4.73 22.51 -10.57
C GLY A 113 4.59 22.24 -12.07
N ALA A 114 4.93 21.03 -12.52
CA ALA A 114 4.91 20.59 -13.89
C ALA A 114 3.49 20.15 -14.23
N GLY A 115 2.70 21.11 -14.69
CA GLY A 115 1.62 20.92 -15.66
C GLY A 115 0.63 19.83 -15.32
N VAL A 116 -0.52 20.24 -14.78
CA VAL A 116 -1.77 19.49 -14.92
C VAL A 116 -2.09 19.35 -16.41
N GLY A 117 -1.44 18.39 -17.07
CA GLY A 117 -1.77 17.94 -18.40
C GLY A 117 -3.13 17.26 -18.31
N ALA A 118 -4.12 17.87 -18.95
CA ALA A 118 -5.47 17.33 -19.07
C ALA A 118 -5.41 15.87 -19.58
N GLY A 119 -5.59 14.90 -18.67
CA GLY A 119 -5.66 13.47 -19.00
C GLY A 119 -5.01 12.52 -18.00
N GLN A 120 -4.08 12.98 -17.15
CA GLN A 120 -3.50 12.15 -16.08
C GLN A 120 -3.92 12.73 -14.73
N LEU A 121 -4.88 12.08 -14.07
CA LEU A 121 -5.13 12.33 -12.66
C LEU A 121 -3.79 12.21 -11.93
N PRO A 122 -3.45 13.12 -10.97
CA PRO A 122 -2.33 12.85 -10.09
C PRO A 122 -2.53 11.44 -9.53
N GLN A 123 -1.49 10.61 -9.53
CA GLN A 123 -1.62 9.17 -9.24
C GLN A 123 -2.05 8.84 -7.80
N ALA A 124 -2.44 9.85 -7.02
CA ALA A 124 -3.08 9.80 -5.71
C ALA A 124 -4.38 10.65 -5.64
N ALA A 125 -5.00 11.01 -6.78
CA ALA A 125 -6.21 11.85 -6.84
C ALA A 125 -7.42 11.25 -6.11
N TYR A 126 -7.35 9.96 -5.76
CA TYR A 126 -8.36 9.23 -5.02
C TYR A 126 -8.17 9.30 -3.49
N LEU A 127 -7.02 9.74 -3.00
CA LEU A 127 -6.77 9.88 -1.55
C LEU A 127 -7.36 11.19 -1.03
N PRO A 128 -8.03 11.17 0.14
CA PRO A 128 -8.38 12.40 0.85
C PRO A 128 -7.12 13.24 1.13
N PRO A 129 -7.14 14.57 0.89
CA PRO A 129 -5.94 15.41 1.02
C PRO A 129 -5.26 15.34 2.39
N GLY A 130 -6.06 15.25 3.47
CA GLY A 130 -5.53 15.11 4.83
C GLY A 130 -4.80 13.79 5.05
N LEU A 131 -5.33 12.68 4.53
CA LEU A 131 -4.68 11.38 4.63
C LEU A 131 -3.39 11.34 3.80
N PHE A 132 -3.41 11.93 2.61
CA PHE A 132 -2.21 12.05 1.77
C PHE A 132 -1.09 12.81 2.50
N LEU A 133 -1.40 13.96 3.11
CA LEU A 133 -0.43 14.76 3.84
C LEU A 133 0.17 14.00 5.03
N LEU A 134 -0.67 13.31 5.82
CA LEU A 134 -0.19 12.52 6.97
C LEU A 134 0.70 11.36 6.54
N LEU A 135 0.37 10.67 5.45
CA LEU A 135 1.22 9.62 4.88
C LEU A 135 2.54 10.19 4.38
N GLN A 136 2.51 11.36 3.75
CA GLN A 136 3.71 12.06 3.33
C GLN A 136 4.62 12.39 4.52
N SER A 137 4.05 12.97 5.58
CA SER A 137 4.79 13.24 6.81
C SER A 137 5.36 11.97 7.44
N ALA A 138 4.65 10.85 7.39
CA ALA A 138 5.15 9.56 7.88
C ALA A 138 6.33 9.05 7.06
N VAL A 139 6.28 9.18 5.73
CA VAL A 139 7.40 8.83 4.85
C VAL A 139 8.63 9.67 5.19
N MET A 140 8.47 10.99 5.37
CA MET A 140 9.56 11.88 5.76
C MET A 140 10.15 11.54 7.13
N ALA A 141 9.29 11.30 8.14
CA ALA A 141 9.73 10.90 9.48
C ALA A 141 10.56 9.61 9.45
N CYS A 142 10.16 8.62 8.63
CA CYS A 142 10.94 7.40 8.44
C CYS A 142 12.29 7.66 7.75
N GLN A 143 12.34 8.52 6.73
CA GLN A 143 13.58 8.87 6.01
C GLN A 143 14.58 9.62 6.90
N GLU A 144 14.08 10.57 7.69
CA GLU A 144 14.89 11.37 8.64
C GLU A 144 15.21 10.62 9.93
N LYS A 145 14.64 9.41 10.11
CA LYS A 145 14.73 8.61 11.33
C LYS A 145 14.20 9.33 12.57
N ASP A 146 13.20 10.19 12.39
CA ASP A 146 12.53 10.91 13.47
C ASP A 146 11.44 10.04 14.10
N LEU A 147 11.84 9.29 15.13
CA LEU A 147 10.95 8.42 15.89
C LEU A 147 9.84 9.18 16.62
N GLU A 148 10.12 10.39 17.13
CA GLU A 148 9.13 11.15 17.91
C GLU A 148 8.05 11.72 17.00
N ALA A 149 8.43 12.23 15.82
CA ALA A 149 7.47 12.61 14.79
C ALA A 149 6.58 11.43 14.37
N LEU A 150 7.17 10.25 14.15
CA LEU A 150 6.39 9.07 13.75
C LEU A 150 5.38 8.62 14.83
N LYS A 151 5.72 8.74 16.13
CA LYS A 151 4.78 8.45 17.23
C LYS A 151 3.58 9.39 17.24
N VAL A 152 3.81 10.69 17.00
CA VAL A 152 2.72 11.68 16.89
C VAL A 152 1.84 11.35 15.68
N LEU A 153 2.46 11.10 14.54
CA LEU A 153 1.77 10.73 13.30
C LEU A 153 0.96 9.43 13.44
N GLN A 154 1.45 8.46 14.21
CA GLN A 154 0.68 7.24 14.51
C GLN A 154 -0.66 7.55 15.19
N ALA A 155 -0.68 8.47 16.16
CA ALA A 155 -1.92 8.86 16.83
C ALA A 155 -2.90 9.58 15.88
N GLU A 156 -2.38 10.42 14.97
CA GLU A 156 -3.19 11.16 14.00
C GLU A 156 -3.72 10.27 12.86
N LEU A 157 -2.93 9.29 12.41
CA LEU A 157 -3.31 8.32 11.39
C LEU A 157 -4.28 7.26 11.91
N TRP A 158 -4.20 6.90 13.20
CA TRP A 158 -4.99 5.81 13.80
C TRP A 158 -6.48 5.79 13.44
N PRO A 159 -7.26 6.89 13.56
CA PRO A 159 -8.69 6.88 13.23
C PRO A 159 -8.97 6.83 11.71
N LEU A 160 -7.98 7.08 10.87
CA LEU A 160 -8.11 7.12 9.41
C LEU A 160 -7.77 5.79 8.75
N LEU A 161 -7.04 4.93 9.46
CA LEU A 161 -6.54 3.65 8.97
C LEU A 161 -7.43 2.49 9.40
N SER A 162 -7.48 1.45 8.56
CA SER A 162 -8.05 0.16 8.96
C SER A 162 -7.21 -0.52 10.06
N PRO A 163 -7.76 -1.48 10.83
CA PRO A 163 -6.99 -2.21 11.84
C PRO A 163 -5.73 -2.90 11.30
N GLU A 164 -5.79 -3.42 10.08
CA GLU A 164 -4.66 -4.04 9.40
C GLU A 164 -3.56 -3.01 9.06
N GLN A 165 -3.95 -1.85 8.54
CA GLN A 165 -3.01 -0.75 8.27
C GLN A 165 -2.42 -0.17 9.56
N ASN A 166 -3.21 -0.06 10.63
CA ASN A 166 -2.72 0.33 11.94
C ASN A 166 -1.69 -0.67 12.49
N HIS A 167 -1.91 -1.96 12.26
CA HIS A 167 -0.92 -2.98 12.60
C HIS A 167 0.37 -2.82 11.79
N LEU A 168 0.29 -2.58 10.48
CA LEU A 168 1.46 -2.29 9.64
C LEU A 168 2.23 -1.06 10.14
N LEU A 169 1.55 0.04 10.43
CA LEU A 169 2.18 1.25 10.97
C LEU A 169 2.85 1.00 12.32
N HIS A 170 2.27 0.14 13.15
CA HIS A 170 2.90 -0.30 14.39
C HIS A 170 4.19 -1.09 14.14
N LEU A 171 4.21 -1.98 13.15
CA LEU A 171 5.42 -2.72 12.76
C LEU A 171 6.52 -1.78 12.23
N VAL A 172 6.17 -0.78 11.42
CA VAL A 172 7.12 0.26 10.95
C VAL A 172 7.78 0.95 12.13
N LEU A 173 6.98 1.35 13.13
CA LEU A 173 7.49 2.01 14.33
C LEU A 173 8.39 1.08 15.15
N GLN A 174 8.04 -0.21 15.28
CA GLN A 174 8.89 -1.19 15.95
C GLN A 174 10.23 -1.38 15.23
N GLU A 175 10.23 -1.47 13.90
CA GLU A 175 11.44 -1.61 13.09
C GLU A 175 12.37 -0.40 13.24
N MET A 176 11.80 0.81 13.38
CA MET A 176 12.59 2.01 13.67
C MET A 176 13.22 2.01 15.07
N ILE A 177 12.56 1.41 16.07
CA ILE A 177 13.10 1.30 17.45
C ILE A 177 14.17 0.23 17.54
N SER A 178 13.96 -0.89 16.87
CA SER A 178 14.82 -2.08 16.94
C SER A 178 14.91 -2.67 15.54
N PRO A 179 15.86 -2.20 14.71
CA PRO A 179 16.00 -2.70 13.35
C PRO A 179 16.34 -4.18 13.42
N SER A 180 15.49 -5.00 12.83
CA SER A 180 15.52 -6.46 12.88
C SER A 180 16.73 -7.06 12.16
N GLY A 181 17.57 -6.22 11.55
CA GLY A 181 18.71 -6.66 10.75
C GLY A 181 18.27 -7.42 9.50
N GLN A 182 17.00 -7.33 9.09
CA GLN A 182 16.54 -7.74 7.76
C GLN A 182 16.99 -6.71 6.71
N GLY A 183 18.27 -6.32 6.78
CA GLY A 183 19.01 -5.97 5.60
C GLY A 183 19.09 -7.23 4.76
N VAL A 184 18.44 -7.19 3.60
CA VAL A 184 18.90 -7.96 2.45
C VAL A 184 20.39 -7.70 2.24
#